data_AF-A0A6A4XZC6-F1
#
_entry.id   AF-A0A6A4XZC6-F1
#
_cell.length_a   1.000
_cell.length_b   1.000
_cell.length_c   1.000
_cell.angle_alpha   90.00
_cell.angle_beta   90.00
_cell.angle_gamma   90.00
#
_symmetry.space_group_name_H-M   'P 1'
#
loop_
_entity.id
_entity.type
_entity.pdbx_description
1 polymer ?
#
loop_
_entity_poly.entity_id
_entity_poly.type
_entity_poly.pdbx_seq_one_letter_code
_entity_poly.pdbx_strand_id
1 'polypeptide(L)'
;TVYVFDVDHGGSALPADTGPPVGLARRHSRQERIDLSGGDALDSPRCRRRRVRKFDHAERMTLLKTAKYSTKEIADFCFEAIDIRKSRLATLEEFEAKRQARRRKLLLATRQQQKQQRRQNDLPPPMPPVQPVDA
;
A
#
# COMPACT_ATOMS: atom_id res chain seq x y z
N THR A 1 -4.82 -30.53 2.46
CA THR A 1 -5.94 -30.35 1.52
C THR A 1 -5.67 -29.16 0.62
N VAL A 2 -5.90 -29.27 -0.69
CA VAL A 2 -5.73 -28.21 -1.69
C VAL A 2 -7.08 -27.92 -2.34
N TYR A 3 -7.37 -26.64 -2.60
CA TYR A 3 -8.57 -26.20 -3.30
C TYR A 3 -8.18 -25.50 -4.60
N VAL A 4 -8.81 -25.87 -5.71
CA VAL A 4 -8.57 -25.29 -7.04
C VAL A 4 -9.76 -24.43 -7.40
N PHE A 5 -9.49 -23.20 -7.84
CA PHE A 5 -10.50 -22.23 -8.24
C PHE A 5 -10.28 -21.85 -9.69
N ASP A 6 -11.37 -21.74 -10.43
CA ASP A 6 -11.32 -21.29 -11.82
C ASP A 6 -11.03 -19.78 -11.88
N VAL A 7 -10.58 -19.33 -13.04
CA VAL A 7 -10.34 -17.90 -13.30
C VAL A 7 -11.68 -17.20 -13.43
N ASP A 8 -11.81 -16.06 -12.76
CA ASP A 8 -13.06 -15.30 -12.73
C ASP A 8 -12.81 -13.79 -12.61
N HIS A 9 -13.86 -12.99 -12.84
CA HIS A 9 -13.87 -11.60 -12.40
C HIS A 9 -14.21 -11.54 -10.91
N GLY A 10 -13.27 -11.07 -10.08
CA GLY A 10 -13.54 -10.90 -8.66
C GLY A 10 -12.30 -10.81 -7.79
N GLY A 11 -12.52 -10.48 -6.51
CA GLY A 11 -11.46 -10.23 -5.54
C GLY A 11 -10.86 -8.82 -5.65
N SER A 12 -9.90 -8.50 -4.80
CA SER A 12 -9.23 -7.18 -4.74
C SER A 12 -8.15 -6.98 -5.82
N ALA A 13 -8.10 -7.86 -6.82
CA ALA A 13 -7.02 -7.96 -7.80
C ALA A 13 -7.11 -6.86 -8.87
N LEU A 14 -6.60 -5.68 -8.54
CA LEU A 14 -6.56 -4.51 -9.42
C LEU A 14 -5.20 -4.46 -10.15
N PRO A 15 -5.15 -4.50 -11.49
CA PRO A 15 -3.91 -4.34 -12.23
C PRO A 15 -3.36 -2.92 -12.04
N ALA A 16 -2.04 -2.79 -11.97
CA ALA A 16 -1.40 -1.48 -11.79
C ALA A 16 -1.66 -0.56 -12.98
N ASP A 17 -1.46 -1.06 -14.21
CA ASP A 17 -1.34 -0.21 -15.39
C ASP A 17 -2.58 -0.23 -16.29
N THR A 18 -2.99 -1.39 -16.81
CA THR A 18 -4.14 -1.50 -17.72
C THR A 18 -4.86 -2.86 -17.63
N GLY A 19 -6.09 -2.86 -18.12
CA GLY A 19 -6.90 -4.06 -18.30
C GLY A 19 -7.86 -4.41 -17.17
N PRO A 20 -8.69 -5.41 -17.42
CA PRO A 20 -9.73 -5.81 -16.48
C PRO A 20 -9.10 -6.51 -15.27
N PRO A 21 -9.69 -6.41 -14.07
CA PRO A 21 -9.34 -7.23 -12.93
C PRO A 21 -9.60 -8.71 -13.25
N VAL A 22 -8.70 -9.58 -12.78
CA VAL A 22 -8.74 -11.04 -12.97
C VAL A 22 -8.40 -11.63 -11.63
N GLY A 23 -9.28 -12.47 -11.13
CA GLY A 23 -9.12 -13.14 -9.86
C GLY A 23 -9.61 -14.58 -9.95
N LEU A 24 -10.13 -15.06 -8.82
CA LEU A 24 -10.56 -16.44 -8.66
C LEU A 24 -12.07 -16.48 -8.45
N ALA A 25 -12.68 -17.54 -8.94
CA ALA A 25 -14.09 -17.82 -8.72
C ALA A 25 -14.42 -17.90 -7.22
N ARG A 26 -15.65 -17.53 -6.86
CA ARG A 26 -16.10 -17.58 -5.45
C ARG A 26 -16.13 -18.99 -4.87
N ARG A 27 -16.23 -20.02 -5.72
CA ARG A 27 -16.32 -21.43 -5.34
C ARG A 27 -15.21 -22.22 -6.01
N HIS A 28 -14.64 -23.18 -5.30
CA HIS A 28 -13.63 -24.08 -5.85
C HIS A 28 -14.28 -25.05 -6.82
N SER A 29 -13.61 -25.35 -7.92
CA SER A 29 -14.01 -26.37 -8.88
C SER A 29 -13.55 -27.76 -8.44
N ARG A 30 -12.46 -27.84 -7.64
CA ARG A 30 -11.89 -29.11 -7.19
C ARG A 30 -11.23 -29.01 -5.81
N GLN A 31 -11.27 -30.12 -5.08
CA GLN A 31 -10.63 -30.30 -3.78
C GLN A 31 -9.75 -31.56 -3.81
N GLU A 32 -8.51 -31.46 -3.34
CA GLU A 32 -7.57 -32.57 -3.23
C GLU A 32 -7.10 -32.74 -1.78
N ARG A 33 -6.76 -33.97 -1.40
CA ARG A 33 -6.05 -34.25 -0.15
C ARG A 33 -4.63 -34.68 -0.52
N ILE A 34 -3.66 -33.97 0.03
CA ILE A 34 -2.24 -34.31 -0.09
C ILE A 34 -1.83 -34.85 1.28
N ASP A 35 -1.30 -36.07 1.29
CA ASP A 35 -0.68 -36.64 2.47
C ASP A 35 0.71 -36.00 2.68
N LEU A 36 0.94 -35.49 3.88
CA LEU A 36 2.19 -34.81 4.26
C LEU A 36 3.13 -35.72 5.05
N SER A 37 2.77 -37.00 5.23
CA SER A 37 3.56 -37.97 6.00
C SER A 37 4.89 -38.37 5.34
N GLY A 38 5.02 -38.21 4.01
CA GLY A 38 6.27 -38.39 3.29
C GLY A 38 7.13 -37.13 3.32
N GLY A 39 8.27 -37.18 4.01
CA GLY A 39 9.19 -36.04 4.24
C GLY A 39 9.69 -35.28 2.99
N ASP A 40 9.43 -35.77 1.78
CA ASP A 40 9.83 -35.14 0.52
C ASP A 40 9.03 -33.88 0.15
N ALA A 41 7.89 -33.63 0.79
CA ALA A 41 7.02 -32.50 0.44
C ALA A 41 7.48 -31.15 1.02
N LEU A 42 8.20 -31.15 2.16
CA LEU A 42 8.59 -29.91 2.85
C LEU A 42 9.92 -29.32 2.32
N ASP A 43 10.82 -30.16 1.81
CA ASP A 43 12.16 -29.77 1.34
C ASP A 43 12.24 -29.56 -0.18
N SER A 44 11.09 -29.47 -0.87
CA SER A 44 11.07 -29.20 -2.31
C SER A 44 11.70 -27.82 -2.60
N PRO A 45 12.75 -27.72 -3.45
CA PRO A 45 13.37 -26.44 -3.86
C PRO A 45 12.41 -25.45 -4.54
N ARG A 46 11.17 -25.88 -4.81
CA ARG A 46 10.08 -25.13 -5.43
C ARG A 46 9.47 -24.07 -4.51
N CYS A 47 9.73 -24.12 -3.21
CA CYS A 47 9.29 -23.11 -2.23
C CYS A 47 10.20 -21.87 -2.16
N ARG A 48 11.25 -21.77 -3.00
CA ARG A 48 12.03 -20.52 -3.14
C ARG A 48 11.11 -19.43 -3.68
N ARG A 49 11.19 -18.22 -3.09
CA ARG A 49 10.44 -17.00 -3.41
C ARG A 49 10.45 -16.67 -4.91
N ARG A 50 9.68 -17.39 -5.72
CA ARG A 50 9.44 -17.08 -7.11
C ARG A 50 8.37 -16.00 -7.13
N ARG A 51 8.68 -14.88 -7.79
CA ARG A 51 7.67 -13.88 -8.14
C ARG A 51 6.63 -14.61 -8.99
N VAL A 52 5.38 -14.61 -8.53
CA VAL A 52 4.27 -15.13 -9.32
C VAL A 52 4.20 -14.32 -10.60
N ARG A 53 4.12 -15.01 -11.74
CA ARG A 53 4.01 -14.37 -13.06
C ARG A 53 2.77 -13.48 -13.06
N LYS A 54 2.91 -12.26 -13.58
CA LYS A 54 1.77 -11.36 -13.79
C LYS A 54 1.24 -11.54 -15.20
N PHE A 55 -0.07 -11.47 -15.35
CA PHE A 55 -0.73 -11.45 -16.65
C PHE A 55 -0.68 -10.05 -17.27
N ASP A 56 -0.38 -9.97 -18.55
CA ASP A 56 -0.49 -8.73 -19.33
C ASP A 56 -1.94 -8.41 -19.71
N HIS A 57 -2.16 -7.26 -20.37
CA HIS A 57 -3.49 -6.83 -20.77
C HIS A 57 -4.21 -7.85 -21.69
N ALA A 58 -3.52 -8.36 -22.71
CA ALA A 58 -4.10 -9.24 -23.71
C ALA A 58 -4.41 -10.63 -23.12
N GLU A 59 -3.52 -11.14 -22.28
CA GLU A 59 -3.72 -12.36 -21.52
C GLU A 59 -4.96 -12.26 -20.62
N ARG A 60 -5.15 -11.12 -19.94
CA ARG A 60 -6.32 -10.89 -19.09
C ARG A 60 -7.63 -10.85 -19.88
N MET A 61 -7.63 -10.18 -21.04
CA MET A 61 -8.78 -10.22 -21.94
C MET A 61 -9.08 -11.64 -22.40
N THR A 62 -8.04 -12.41 -22.73
CA THR A 62 -8.18 -13.79 -23.21
C THR A 62 -8.76 -14.68 -22.11
N LEU A 63 -8.22 -14.60 -20.89
CA LEU A 63 -8.70 -15.34 -19.73
C LEU A 63 -10.19 -15.09 -19.46
N LEU A 64 -10.63 -13.83 -19.47
CA LEU A 64 -12.03 -13.51 -19.21
C LEU A 64 -12.96 -13.94 -20.36
N LYS A 65 -12.51 -13.82 -21.62
CA LYS A 65 -13.25 -14.36 -22.77
C LYS A 65 -13.40 -15.88 -22.66
N THR A 66 -12.35 -16.59 -22.26
CA THR A 66 -12.39 -18.04 -22.02
C THR A 66 -13.34 -18.38 -20.88
N ALA A 67 -13.38 -17.55 -19.83
CA ALA A 67 -14.34 -17.63 -18.73
C ALA A 67 -15.77 -17.18 -19.09
N LYS A 68 -16.07 -16.98 -20.38
CA LYS A 68 -17.39 -16.67 -20.94
C LYS A 68 -17.93 -15.28 -20.62
N TYR A 69 -17.08 -14.35 -20.19
CA TYR A 69 -17.45 -12.94 -20.13
C TYR A 69 -17.57 -12.33 -21.52
N SER A 70 -18.60 -11.53 -21.73
CA SER A 70 -18.77 -10.74 -22.93
C SER A 70 -17.77 -9.58 -22.98
N THR A 71 -17.44 -9.12 -24.19
CA THR A 71 -16.58 -7.94 -24.35
C THR A 71 -17.14 -6.70 -23.66
N LYS A 72 -18.48 -6.59 -23.58
CA LYS A 72 -19.16 -5.49 -22.88
C LYS A 72 -18.87 -5.54 -21.38
N GLU A 73 -19.09 -6.68 -20.74
CA GLU A 73 -18.79 -6.85 -19.30
C GLU A 73 -17.31 -6.60 -19.00
N ILE A 74 -16.42 -7.10 -19.85
CA ILE A 74 -14.97 -6.87 -19.70
C ILE A 74 -14.63 -5.38 -19.76
N ALA A 75 -15.30 -4.62 -20.64
CA ALA A 75 -15.13 -3.17 -20.72
C ALA A 75 -15.64 -2.47 -19.45
N ASP A 76 -16.79 -2.88 -18.93
CA ASP A 76 -17.35 -2.38 -17.67
C ASP A 76 -16.36 -2.61 -16.51
N PHE A 77 -15.77 -3.81 -16.43
CA PHE A 77 -14.73 -4.12 -15.43
C PHE A 77 -13.48 -3.24 -15.58
N CYS A 78 -13.12 -2.86 -16.81
CA CYS A 78 -12.00 -1.94 -17.04
C CYS A 78 -12.32 -0.53 -16.54
N PHE A 79 -13.54 -0.03 -16.77
CA PHE A 79 -13.97 1.27 -16.29
C PHE A 79 -14.00 1.32 -14.76
N GLU A 80 -14.59 0.31 -14.12
CA GLU A 80 -14.58 0.19 -12.66
C GLU A 80 -13.14 0.17 -12.11
N ALA A 81 -12.24 -0.57 -12.76
CA ALA A 81 -10.84 -0.62 -12.34
C ALA A 81 -10.13 0.73 -12.49
N ILE A 82 -10.45 1.52 -13.51
CA ILE A 82 -9.92 2.88 -13.66
C ILE A 82 -10.40 3.76 -12.51
N ASP A 83 -11.68 3.71 -12.17
CA ASP A 83 -12.26 4.54 -11.13
C ASP A 83 -11.70 4.20 -9.75
N ILE A 84 -11.52 2.91 -9.44
CA ILE A 84 -10.87 2.48 -8.20
C ILE A 84 -9.43 2.98 -8.14
N ARG A 85 -8.67 2.95 -9.24
CA ARG A 85 -7.28 3.47 -9.26
C ARG A 85 -7.22 4.96 -9.01
N LYS A 86 -8.11 5.73 -9.66
CA LYS A 86 -8.21 7.17 -9.44
C LYS A 86 -8.54 7.49 -7.98
N SER A 87 -9.51 6.79 -7.40
CA SER A 87 -9.89 6.93 -6.00
C SER A 87 -8.73 6.62 -5.04
N ARG A 88 -7.98 5.54 -5.30
CA ARG A 88 -6.78 5.19 -4.53
C ARG A 88 -5.69 6.25 -4.64
N LEU A 89 -5.45 6.76 -5.85
CA LEU A 89 -4.44 7.79 -6.09
C LEU A 89 -4.78 9.09 -5.33
N ALA A 90 -6.03 9.54 -5.41
CA ALA A 90 -6.49 10.72 -4.67
C ALA A 90 -6.33 10.57 -3.15
N THR A 91 -6.62 9.38 -2.62
CA THR A 91 -6.44 9.08 -1.19
C THR A 91 -4.95 9.12 -0.78
N LEU A 92 -4.06 8.60 -1.64
CA LEU A 92 -2.61 8.64 -1.39
C LEU A 92 -2.08 10.08 -1.43
N GLU A 93 -2.50 10.87 -2.41
CA GLU A 93 -2.12 12.29 -2.52
C GLU A 93 -2.55 13.08 -1.27
N GLU A 94 -3.78 12.87 -0.78
CA GLU A 94 -4.26 13.52 0.44
C GLU A 94 -3.40 13.13 1.66
N PHE A 95 -3.08 11.84 1.79
CA PHE A 95 -2.25 11.34 2.88
C PHE A 95 -0.82 11.91 2.82
N GLU A 96 -0.24 11.98 1.63
CA GLU A 96 1.08 12.57 1.40
C GLU A 96 1.08 14.08 1.71
N ALA A 97 0.04 14.81 1.29
CA ALA A 97 -0.11 16.22 1.62
C ALA A 97 -0.20 16.45 3.14
N LYS A 98 -1.00 15.64 3.85
CA LYS A 98 -1.08 15.68 5.33
C LYS A 98 0.29 15.38 5.97
N ARG A 99 1.01 14.38 5.45
CA ARG A 99 2.35 14.02 5.93
C ARG A 99 3.35 15.16 5.71
N GLN A 100 3.32 15.80 4.55
CA GLN A 100 4.18 16.95 4.24
C GLN A 100 3.84 18.16 5.11
N ALA A 101 2.57 18.47 5.33
CA ALA A 101 2.13 19.56 6.20
C ALA A 101 2.62 19.36 7.65
N ARG A 102 2.52 18.13 8.18
CA ARG A 102 3.06 17.77 9.50
C ARG A 102 4.57 17.99 9.57
N ARG A 103 5.32 17.54 8.56
CA ARG A 103 6.78 17.76 8.47
C ARG A 103 7.14 19.24 8.45
N ARG A 104 6.42 20.06 7.66
CA ARG A 104 6.63 21.51 7.60
C ARG A 104 6.36 22.19 8.94
N LYS A 105 5.26 21.84 9.62
CA LYS A 105 4.95 22.36 10.97
C LYS A 105 6.05 22.04 11.98
N LEU A 106 6.56 20.82 11.97
CA LEU A 106 7.66 20.40 12.85
C LEU A 106 8.92 21.25 12.60
N LEU A 107 9.34 21.37 11.33
CA LEU A 107 10.52 22.16 10.97
C LEU A 107 10.40 23.64 11.39
N LEU A 108 9.22 24.22 11.21
CA LEU A 108 8.94 25.60 11.64
C LEU A 108 9.02 25.74 13.16
N ALA A 109 8.44 24.80 13.91
CA ALA A 109 8.50 24.81 15.38
C ALA A 109 9.95 24.67 15.88
N THR A 110 10.73 23.75 15.32
CA THR A 110 12.16 23.60 15.66
C THR A 110 12.94 24.89 15.39
N ARG A 111 12.70 25.53 14.23
CA ARG A 111 13.37 26.79 13.88
C ARG A 111 12.97 27.94 14.82
N GLN A 112 11.71 27.99 15.27
CA GLN A 112 11.26 28.98 16.25
C GLN A 112 11.92 28.76 17.62
N GLN A 113 12.00 27.51 18.09
CA GLN A 113 12.68 27.18 19.35
C GLN A 113 14.15 27.58 19.34
N GLN A 114 14.88 27.28 18.26
CA GLN A 114 16.29 27.70 18.13
C GLN A 114 16.43 29.23 18.18
N LYS A 115 15.51 29.98 17.54
CA LYS A 115 15.53 31.44 17.58
C LYS A 115 15.28 31.98 18.99
N GLN A 116 14.37 31.37 19.74
CA GLN A 116 14.09 31.74 21.14
C GLN A 116 15.29 31.44 22.05
N GLN A 117 15.91 30.27 21.90
CA GLN A 117 17.12 29.91 22.65
C GLN A 117 18.27 30.88 22.39
N ARG A 118 18.51 31.26 21.12
CA ARG A 118 19.51 32.29 20.78
C ARG A 118 19.22 33.61 21.50
N ARG A 119 17.97 34.07 21.47
CA ARG A 119 17.56 35.29 22.17
C ARG A 119 17.74 35.23 23.69
N GLN A 120 17.50 34.07 24.31
CA GLN A 120 17.74 33.89 25.76
C GLN A 120 19.24 33.90 26.09
N ASN A 121 20.07 33.29 25.25
CA ASN A 121 21.52 33.27 25.46
C ASN A 121 22.18 34.65 25.24
N ASP A 122 21.55 35.52 24.46
CA ASP A 122 22.03 36.89 24.21
C ASP A 122 21.62 37.89 25.32
N LEU A 123 20.88 37.47 26.36
CA LEU A 123 20.51 38.34 27.49
C LEU A 123 21.69 38.51 28.46
N PRO A 124 22.05 39.74 28.89
CA PRO A 124 23.11 39.93 29.88
C PRO A 124 22.76 39.26 31.22
N PRO A 125 23.76 38.75 31.96
CA PRO A 125 23.51 38.09 33.24
C PRO A 125 22.81 39.05 34.22
N PRO A 126 21.95 38.51 35.12
CA PRO A 126 21.27 39.33 36.11
C PRO A 126 22.32 40.03 36.99
N MET A 127 22.13 41.34 37.22
CA MET A 127 23.00 42.09 38.12
C MET A 127 22.95 41.47 39.52
N PRO A 128 24.11 41.40 40.22
CA PRO A 128 24.15 40.83 41.56
C PRO A 128 23.21 41.60 42.50
N PRO A 129 22.59 40.91 43.48
CA PRO A 129 21.71 41.56 44.43
C PRO A 129 22.48 42.65 45.18
N VAL A 130 21.91 43.85 45.17
CA VAL A 130 22.44 45.00 45.92
C VAL A 130 22.33 44.63 47.39
N GLN A 131 23.47 44.41 48.03
CA GLN A 131 23.51 44.12 49.47
C GLN A 131 23.08 45.39 50.22
N PRO A 132 22.18 45.27 51.22
CA PRO A 132 21.83 46.42 52.04
C PRO A 132 23.09 46.92 52.74
N VAL A 133 23.36 48.21 52.57
CA VAL A 133 24.43 48.90 53.29
C VAL A 133 23.92 49.08 54.71
N ASP A 134 24.42 48.26 55.63
CA ASP A 134 24.12 48.41 57.05
C ASP A 134 24.64 49.78 57.53
N ALA A 135 23.76 50.51 58.21
CA ALA A 135 23.95 51.88 58.70
C ALA A 135 24.57 51.93 60.10
#